data_AF-J3H9Z7-F1
#
_entry.id   AF-J3H9Z7-F1
#
_cell.length_a   1.000
_cell.length_b   1.000
_cell.length_c   1.000
_cell.angle_alpha   90.00
_cell.angle_beta   90.00
_cell.angle_gamma   90.00
#
_symmetry.space_group_name_H-M   'P 1'
#
loop_
_entity.id
_entity.type
_entity.pdbx_description
1 polymer ?
#
loop_
_entity_poly.entity_id
_entity_poly.type
_entity_poly.pdbx_seq_one_letter_code
_entity_poly.pdbx_strand_id
1 'polypeptide(L)' 'MITDFSETLIVQEVSPRDGLQIEPTWVETVDKIALIDQLSLAGFSRIEAGSFVSPKAIPALRDGELVFKGITR' A
#
# COMPACT_ATOMS: atom_id res chain seq x y z
N MET A 1 0.07 29.82 -19.84
CA MET A 1 0.47 28.44 -20.16
C MET A 1 -0.82 27.63 -20.19
N ILE A 2 -1.12 26.94 -21.29
CA ILE A 2 -2.23 25.98 -21.35
C ILE A 2 -1.61 24.65 -20.93
N THR A 3 -2.10 24.04 -19.86
CA THR A 3 -1.69 22.69 -19.44
C THR A 3 -2.21 21.67 -20.42
N ASP A 4 -1.32 20.83 -20.96
CA ASP A 4 -1.70 19.71 -21.81
C ASP A 4 -2.02 18.48 -20.95
N PHE A 5 -3.03 17.70 -21.34
CA PHE A 5 -3.46 16.53 -20.56
C PHE A 5 -2.33 15.49 -20.40
N SER A 6 -1.46 15.36 -21.40
CA SER A 6 -0.33 14.41 -21.39
C SER A 6 0.81 14.80 -20.43
N GLU A 7 0.80 16.02 -19.88
CA GLU A 7 1.81 16.48 -18.91
C GLU A 7 1.53 15.97 -17.49
N THR A 8 0.40 15.30 -17.26
CA THR A 8 0.04 14.78 -15.93
C THR A 8 0.97 13.65 -15.52
N LEU A 9 1.74 13.86 -14.44
CA LEU A 9 2.51 12.79 -13.80
C LEU A 9 1.59 11.93 -12.92
N ILE A 10 1.47 10.65 -13.25
CA ILE A 10 0.67 9.70 -12.48
C ILE A 10 1.54 9.09 -11.37
N VAL A 11 1.24 9.44 -10.13
CA VAL A 11 1.89 8.84 -8.96
C VAL A 11 1.13 7.58 -8.53
N GLN A 12 1.87 6.50 -8.28
CA GLN A 12 1.35 5.24 -7.76
C GLN A 12 2.10 4.91 -6.47
N GLU A 13 1.36 4.61 -5.41
CA GLU A 13 1.89 4.42 -4.07
C GLU A 13 2.21 2.95 -3.80
N VAL A 14 3.37 2.65 -3.21
CA VAL A 14 3.86 1.28 -3.00
C VAL A 14 4.35 1.01 -1.59
N SER A 15 4.36 2.01 -0.70
CA SER A 15 4.83 1.87 0.68
C SER A 15 4.17 0.72 1.47
N PRO A 16 2.86 0.41 1.33
CA PRO A 16 2.26 -0.71 2.08
C PRO A 16 2.80 -2.09 1.66
N ARG A 17 3.36 -2.22 0.44
CA ARG A 17 4.00 -3.45 -0.03
C ARG A 17 5.51 -3.35 0.00
N ASP A 18 6.09 -2.52 -0.87
CA ASP A 18 7.53 -2.48 -1.13
C ASP A 18 8.29 -1.81 0.02
N GLY A 19 7.66 -0.85 0.70
CA GLY A 19 8.19 -0.26 1.93
C GLY A 19 8.16 -1.29 3.07
N LEU A 20 6.97 -1.78 3.42
CA LEU A 20 6.80 -2.65 4.59
C LEU A 20 7.48 -4.02 4.48
N GLN A 21 7.78 -4.53 3.28
CA GLN A 21 8.36 -5.88 3.13
C GLN A 21 9.76 -6.04 3.75
N ILE A 22 10.55 -4.96 3.86
CA ILE A 22 11.91 -4.98 4.41
C ILE A 22 12.03 -4.24 5.75
N GLU A 23 10.91 -3.71 6.24
CA GLU A 23 10.92 -2.92 7.47
C GLU A 23 11.26 -3.81 8.67
N PRO A 24 12.22 -3.40 9.52
CA PRO A 24 12.79 -4.29 10.54
C PRO A 24 11.81 -4.63 11.66
N THR A 25 10.78 -3.81 11.82
CA THR A 25 9.75 -3.95 12.84
C THR A 25 8.44 -4.38 12.23
N TRP A 26 7.77 -5.33 12.89
CA TRP A 26 6.40 -5.67 12.56
C TRP A 26 5.48 -4.46 12.73
N VAL A 27 4.71 -4.15 11.69
CA VAL A 27 3.62 -3.19 11.73
C VAL A 27 2.32 -3.98 11.89
N GLU A 28 1.53 -3.66 12.92
CA GLU A 28 0.31 -4.38 13.21
C GLU A 28 -0.69 -4.27 12.05
N THR A 29 -1.49 -5.32 11.85
CA THR A 29 -2.45 -5.38 10.74
C THR A 29 -3.39 -4.19 10.72
N VAL A 30 -3.82 -3.72 11.90
CA VAL A 30 -4.68 -2.53 12.04
C VAL A 30 -3.99 -1.24 11.59
N ASP A 31 -2.68 -1.13 11.82
CA ASP A 31 -1.89 0.04 11.43
C ASP A 31 -1.63 0.04 9.91
N LYS A 32 -1.44 -1.14 9.31
CA LYS A 32 -1.36 -1.28 7.85
C LYS A 32 -2.67 -0.87 7.17
N ILE A 33 -3.80 -1.32 7.72
CA ILE A 33 -5.13 -0.93 7.23
C ILE A 33 -5.29 0.60 7.35
N ALA A 34 -5.02 1.16 8.52
CA ALA A 34 -5.11 2.61 8.74
C ALA A 34 -4.23 3.40 7.78
N LEU A 35 -2.99 2.95 7.53
CA LEU A 35 -2.11 3.55 6.53
C LEU A 35 -2.74 3.55 5.13
N ILE A 36 -3.23 2.40 4.66
CA ILE A 36 -3.83 2.28 3.32
C ILE A 36 -5.10 3.12 3.20
N ASP A 37 -5.94 3.16 4.23
CA ASP A 37 -7.15 4.00 4.25
C ASP A 37 -6.78 5.49 4.17
N GLN A 38 -5.73 5.93 4.88
CA GLN A 38 -5.25 7.32 4.76
C GLN A 38 -4.66 7.62 3.38
N LEU A 39 -3.86 6.70 2.82
CA LEU A 39 -3.32 6.84 1.46
C LEU A 39 -4.44 6.88 0.41
N SER A 40 -5.56 6.19 0.64
CA SER A 40 -6.71 6.19 -0.27
C SER A 40 -7.39 7.57 -0.34
N LEU A 41 -7.23 8.40 0.68
CA LEU A 41 -7.71 9.79 0.69
C LEU A 41 -6.71 10.78 0.07
N ALA A 42 -5.49 10.35 -0.27
CA ALA A 42 -4.42 11.22 -0.76
C ALA A 42 -4.44 11.46 -2.29
N GLY A 43 -5.37 10.84 -3.02
CA GLY A 43 -5.57 11.08 -4.46
C GLY A 43 -4.73 10.21 -5.40
N PHE A 44 -4.10 9.14 -4.89
CA PHE A 44 -3.43 8.16 -5.74
C PHE A 44 -4.44 7.36 -6.57
N SER A 45 -4.12 7.16 -7.85
CA SER A 45 -4.93 6.31 -8.73
C SER A 45 -4.70 4.81 -8.47
N ARG A 46 -3.58 4.45 -7.83
CA ARG A 46 -3.22 3.09 -7.48
C ARG A 46 -2.36 3.05 -6.22
N ILE A 47 -2.71 2.13 -5.32
CA ILE A 47 -1.94 1.78 -4.12
C ILE A 47 -1.63 0.29 -4.17
N GLU A 48 -0.37 -0.10 -4.05
CA GLU A 48 0.04 -1.48 -3.86
C GLU A 48 -0.08 -1.84 -2.37
N ALA A 49 -1.27 -2.32 -1.99
CA ALA A 49 -1.69 -2.51 -0.59
C ALA A 49 -1.00 -3.67 0.17
N GLY A 50 -0.26 -4.53 -0.52
CA GLY A 50 0.40 -5.70 0.08
C GLY A 50 0.72 -6.77 -0.97
N SER A 51 1.03 -7.99 -0.51
CA SER A 51 1.41 -9.10 -1.39
C SER A 51 0.91 -10.45 -0.87
N PHE A 52 0.66 -11.40 -1.78
CA PHE A 52 0.25 -12.78 -1.49
C PHE A 52 1.40 -13.74 -1.83
N VAL A 53 2.51 -13.57 -1.12
CA VAL A 53 3.74 -14.37 -1.27
C VAL A 53 3.91 -15.35 -0.11
N SER A 54 4.94 -16.19 -0.18
CA SER A 54 5.29 -17.08 0.93
C SER A 54 5.55 -16.28 2.22
N PRO A 55 4.82 -16.53 3.32
CA PRO A 55 5.03 -15.85 4.59
C PRO A 55 6.35 -16.23 5.25
N LYS A 56 7.02 -17.29 4.77
CA LYS A 56 8.39 -17.62 5.18
C LYS A 56 9.43 -16.73 4.50
N ALA A 57 9.18 -16.35 3.25
CA ALA A 57 10.08 -15.50 2.48
C ALA A 57 9.94 -14.03 2.90
N ILE A 58 8.70 -13.55 3.03
CA ILE A 58 8.40 -12.17 3.46
C ILE A 58 7.45 -12.20 4.67
N PRO A 59 7.99 -12.37 5.90
CA PRO A 59 7.16 -12.44 7.11
C PRO A 59 6.37 -11.16 7.39
N ALA A 60 6.88 -10.00 6.98
CA ALA A 60 6.26 -8.70 7.21
C ALA A 60 4.91 -8.53 6.50
N LEU A 61 4.65 -9.29 5.42
CA LEU A 61 3.41 -9.21 4.63
C LEU A 61 2.50 -10.43 4.81
N ARG A 62 2.76 -11.27 5.83
CA ARG A 62 2.00 -12.52 6.07
C ARG A 62 0.50 -12.33 6.35
N ASP A 63 0.10 -11.12 6.71
CA ASP A 63 -1.27 -10.73 7.04
C ASP A 63 -2.03 -10.10 5.87
N GLY A 64 -1.51 -10.21 4.63
CA GLY A 64 -2.11 -9.61 3.43
C GLY A 64 -3.61 -9.91 3.26
N GLU A 65 -4.06 -11.13 3.53
CA GLU A 65 -5.50 -11.46 3.45
C GLU A 65 -6.36 -10.60 4.41
N LEU A 66 -5.90 -10.39 5.64
CA LEU A 66 -6.62 -9.59 6.63
C LEU A 66 -6.59 -8.10 6.26
N VAL A 67 -5.45 -7.61 5.77
CA VAL A 67 -5.32 -6.23 5.29
C VAL A 67 -6.32 -5.96 4.16
N PHE A 68 -6.34 -6.81 3.12
CA PHE A 68 -7.24 -6.61 1.97
C PHE A 68 -8.72 -6.74 2.32
N LYS A 69 -9.08 -7.51 3.37
CA LYS A 69 -10.46 -7.58 3.89
C LYS A 69 -10.84 -6.38 4.76
N GLY A 70 -9.86 -5.71 5.37
CA GLY A 70 -10.10 -4.67 6.38
C GLY A 70 -10.07 -3.25 5.86
N ILE A 71 -9.46 -2.98 4.70
CA ILE A 71 -9.41 -1.64 4.11
C ILE A 71 -10.78 -1.16 3.64
N THR A 72 -11.00 0.14 3.75
CA THR A 72 -12.20 0.82 3.24
C THR A 72 -11.86 1.49 1.91
N ARG A 73 -12.66 1.24 0.87
CA ARG A 73 -12.51 1.85 -0.46
C ARG A 73 -13.49 2.98 -0.67
#